data_AF-A0A498QSM3-F1
#
_entry.id   AF-A0A498QSM3-F1
#
_cell.length_a   1.000
_cell.length_b   1.000
_cell.length_c   1.000
_cell.angle_alpha   90.00
_cell.angle_beta   90.00
_cell.angle_gamma   90.00
#
_symmetry.space_group_name_H-M   'P 1'
#
loop_
_entity.id
_entity.type
_entity.pdbx_description
1 polymer ?
#
loop_
_entity_poly.entity_id
_entity_poly.type
_entity_poly.pdbx_seq_one_letter_code
_entity_poly.pdbx_strand_id
1 'polypeptide(L)'
;MAVSLVFGPVWRVISPVRTVYLLLQRCIPERMSRPRSACPDAWGYRPAAVGLFGFVWMELASPDPASLTGVRTWLLVYAVVLLGGAWLCGQRWPARADPFGVYSMAVSRLSPFWRNRSSGQVVVGNPFNHLPSLPVRPGVVMMLAVLLGSTAFDSYSSSPTWRNFSDRLTGSVHGVPETLASSALRTVGLLVFISVVAVSFSLAARATGDVDRPRRHALPGQMAHSLIPIVVGYIFAHYLTYLVERGQQTVISLADPFARGWNLLGLAHLHVAYVLSTHPPVQPRSRSRAWSRGTLLR
;
A
#
# COMPACT_ATOMS: atom_id res chain seq x y z
N MET A 1 -3.53 -1.49 -8.94
CA MET A 1 -3.93 -0.36 -8.07
C MET A 1 -4.26 0.90 -8.86
N ALA A 2 -3.39 1.37 -9.77
CA ALA A 2 -3.72 2.46 -10.70
C ALA A 2 -5.03 2.22 -11.47
N VAL A 3 -5.28 0.99 -11.91
CA VAL A 3 -6.55 0.60 -12.56
C VAL A 3 -7.76 0.83 -11.63
N SER A 4 -7.60 0.69 -10.31
CA SER A 4 -8.70 0.95 -9.37
C SER A 4 -9.03 2.43 -9.17
N LEU A 5 -8.07 3.33 -9.46
CA LEU A 5 -8.34 4.77 -9.51
C LEU A 5 -9.24 5.15 -10.69
N VAL A 6 -9.27 4.35 -11.75
CA VAL A 6 -10.02 4.68 -12.97
C VAL A 6 -11.31 3.87 -13.09
N PHE A 7 -11.27 2.59 -12.72
CA PHE A 7 -12.35 1.63 -13.01
C PHE A 7 -13.09 1.13 -11.76
N GLY A 8 -12.81 1.68 -10.58
CA GLY A 8 -13.44 1.24 -9.33
C GLY A 8 -12.67 0.11 -8.61
N PRO A 9 -13.26 -0.62 -7.65
CA PRO A 9 -12.54 -1.59 -6.82
C PRO A 9 -12.25 -2.91 -7.56
N VAL A 10 -11.33 -2.87 -8.52
CA VAL A 10 -10.95 -3.98 -9.42
C VAL A 10 -10.48 -5.23 -8.65
N TRP A 11 -9.81 -5.04 -7.51
CA TRP A 11 -9.32 -6.19 -6.73
C TRP A 11 -10.46 -7.10 -6.24
N ARG A 12 -11.68 -6.56 -6.06
CA ARG A 12 -12.84 -7.38 -5.66
C ARG A 12 -13.27 -8.38 -6.73
N VAL A 13 -12.88 -8.15 -7.99
CA VAL A 13 -13.17 -9.03 -9.13
C VAL A 13 -12.02 -10.00 -9.37
N ILE A 14 -10.78 -9.54 -9.21
CA ILE A 14 -9.58 -10.34 -9.51
C ILE A 14 -9.16 -11.23 -8.33
N SER A 15 -9.56 -10.89 -7.09
CA SER A 15 -9.10 -11.57 -5.87
C SER A 15 -9.20 -13.11 -6.01
N PRO A 16 -8.05 -13.81 -6.11
CA PRO A 16 -8.03 -15.25 -6.38
C PRO A 16 -8.70 -16.01 -5.25
N VAL A 17 -8.55 -15.53 -4.01
CA VAL A 17 -9.18 -16.13 -2.82
C VAL A 17 -10.70 -16.06 -2.90
N ARG A 18 -11.26 -14.93 -3.38
CA ARG A 18 -12.71 -14.78 -3.53
C ARG A 18 -13.25 -15.70 -4.63
N THR A 19 -12.52 -15.82 -5.73
CA THR A 19 -12.87 -16.71 -6.85
C THR A 19 -12.82 -18.18 -6.41
N VAL A 20 -11.74 -18.58 -5.71
CA VAL A 20 -11.59 -19.92 -5.14
C VAL A 20 -12.71 -20.20 -4.15
N TYR A 21 -13.02 -19.27 -3.24
CA TYR A 21 -14.12 -19.45 -2.30
C TYR A 21 -15.48 -19.62 -3.00
N LEU A 22 -15.77 -18.82 -4.03
CA LEU A 22 -17.01 -18.94 -4.82
C LEU A 22 -17.08 -20.27 -5.58
N LEU A 23 -15.97 -20.75 -6.12
CA LEU A 23 -15.88 -22.06 -6.77
C LEU A 23 -16.09 -23.20 -5.77
N LEU A 24 -15.43 -23.14 -4.61
CA LEU A 24 -15.65 -24.12 -3.53
C LEU A 24 -17.11 -24.13 -3.08
N GLN A 25 -17.77 -22.98 -2.95
CA GLN A 25 -19.19 -22.91 -2.59
C GLN A 25 -20.11 -23.57 -3.64
N ARG A 26 -19.72 -23.63 -4.92
CA ARG A 26 -20.46 -24.32 -5.98
C ARG A 26 -20.28 -25.83 -5.94
N CYS A 27 -19.14 -26.31 -5.44
CA CYS A 27 -18.83 -27.73 -5.33
C CYS A 27 -19.26 -28.35 -3.99
N ILE A 28 -19.44 -27.53 -2.96
CA ILE A 28 -19.76 -27.99 -1.59
C ILE A 28 -21.29 -27.97 -1.36
N PRO A 29 -21.86 -28.98 -0.68
CA PRO A 29 -23.29 -29.03 -0.35
C PRO A 29 -23.76 -27.80 0.43
N GLU A 30 -24.98 -27.31 0.16
CA GLU A 30 -25.54 -26.08 0.75
C GLU A 30 -25.45 -26.03 2.29
N ARG A 31 -25.51 -27.18 2.95
CA ARG A 31 -25.41 -27.31 4.42
C ARG A 31 -24.04 -26.88 4.97
N MET A 32 -22.96 -27.06 4.19
CA MET A 32 -21.60 -26.62 4.52
C MET A 32 -21.27 -25.23 3.94
N SER A 33 -22.10 -24.73 3.01
CA SER A 33 -21.94 -23.40 2.40
C SER A 33 -22.55 -22.26 3.23
N ARG A 34 -23.34 -22.59 4.27
CA ARG A 34 -23.87 -21.59 5.22
C ARG A 34 -22.76 -21.13 6.18
N PRO A 35 -22.66 -19.81 6.44
CA PRO A 35 -21.69 -19.28 7.39
C PRO A 35 -21.94 -19.91 8.76
N ARG A 36 -20.87 -20.42 9.39
CA ARG A 36 -20.94 -21.12 10.68
C ARG A 36 -21.09 -20.14 11.86
N SER A 37 -20.67 -18.89 11.68
CA SER A 37 -20.71 -17.86 12.70
C SER A 37 -21.08 -16.49 12.13
N ALA A 38 -21.76 -15.67 12.92
CA ALA A 38 -21.93 -14.26 12.61
C ALA A 38 -20.57 -13.55 12.71
N CYS A 39 -20.11 -12.95 11.60
CA CYS A 39 -18.88 -12.16 11.61
C CYS A 39 -19.04 -10.98 12.59
N PRO A 40 -18.17 -10.83 13.60
CA PRO A 40 -18.27 -9.71 14.52
C PRO A 40 -18.11 -8.38 13.76
N ASP A 41 -19.14 -7.54 13.77
CA ASP A 41 -19.06 -6.22 13.13
C ASP A 41 -18.01 -5.32 13.79
N ALA A 42 -17.68 -5.60 15.06
CA ALA A 42 -16.65 -4.93 15.84
C ALA A 42 -15.23 -5.03 15.23
N TRP A 43 -14.95 -6.07 14.42
CA TRP A 43 -13.63 -6.26 13.83
C TRP A 43 -13.37 -5.29 12.67
N GLY A 44 -14.42 -4.84 11.98
CA GLY A 44 -14.30 -3.89 10.88
C GLY A 44 -13.19 -4.25 9.88
N TYR A 45 -12.29 -3.31 9.62
CA TYR A 45 -11.10 -3.46 8.76
C TYR A 45 -9.81 -3.76 9.54
N ARG A 46 -9.87 -4.05 10.84
CA ARG A 46 -8.67 -4.36 11.64
C ARG A 46 -7.88 -5.56 11.09
N PRO A 47 -8.51 -6.68 10.67
CA PRO A 47 -7.76 -7.80 10.10
C PRO A 47 -7.04 -7.42 8.81
N ALA A 48 -7.67 -6.59 7.97
CA ALA A 48 -7.04 -6.05 6.77
C ALA A 48 -5.84 -5.15 7.11
N ALA A 49 -5.96 -4.29 8.12
CA ALA A 49 -4.85 -3.43 8.55
C ALA A 49 -3.68 -4.24 9.12
N VAL A 50 -3.95 -5.30 9.89
CA VAL A 50 -2.92 -6.22 10.40
C VAL A 50 -2.27 -7.01 9.27
N GLY A 51 -3.06 -7.53 8.32
CA GLY A 51 -2.53 -8.24 7.15
C GLY A 51 -1.65 -7.33 6.29
N LEU A 52 -2.07 -6.09 6.08
CA LEU A 52 -1.27 -5.08 5.39
C LEU A 52 0.02 -4.76 6.15
N PHE A 53 -0.07 -4.54 7.47
CA PHE A 53 1.12 -4.29 8.29
C PHE A 53 2.10 -5.46 8.21
N GLY A 54 1.63 -6.71 8.31
CA GLY A 54 2.47 -7.88 8.18
C GLY A 54 3.16 -7.98 6.81
N PHE A 55 2.46 -7.60 5.74
CA PHE A 55 3.05 -7.53 4.39
C PHE A 55 4.17 -6.49 4.34
N VAL A 56 3.89 -5.27 4.78
CA VAL A 56 4.86 -4.18 4.67
C VAL A 56 6.02 -4.34 5.66
N TRP A 57 5.77 -4.94 6.83
CA TRP A 57 6.82 -5.31 7.77
C TRP A 57 7.77 -6.34 7.16
N MET A 58 7.24 -7.38 6.50
CA MET A 58 8.05 -8.36 5.78
C MET A 58 8.91 -7.68 4.71
N GLU A 59 8.36 -6.68 4.01
CA GLU A 59 9.06 -5.96 2.93
C GLU A 59 10.12 -4.98 3.45
N LEU A 60 9.87 -4.26 4.55
CA LEU A 60 10.71 -3.13 4.98
C LEU A 60 11.62 -3.41 6.19
N ALA A 61 11.21 -4.33 7.05
CA ALA A 61 11.78 -4.47 8.39
C ALA A 61 12.19 -5.90 8.75
N SER A 62 11.82 -6.92 7.98
CA SER A 62 12.23 -8.30 8.26
C SER A 62 13.76 -8.47 8.12
N PRO A 63 14.35 -9.48 8.79
CA PRO A 63 15.79 -9.75 8.69
C PRO A 63 16.24 -10.15 7.28
N ASP A 64 15.33 -10.69 6.47
CA ASP A 64 15.56 -11.09 5.08
C ASP A 64 14.44 -10.51 4.18
N PRO A 65 14.52 -9.19 3.88
CA PRO A 65 13.52 -8.48 3.08
C PRO A 65 13.33 -9.10 1.70
N ALA A 66 12.07 -9.22 1.27
CA ALA A 66 11.71 -9.76 -0.04
C ALA A 66 12.20 -11.19 -0.34
N SER A 67 12.54 -11.98 0.68
CA SER A 67 12.87 -13.39 0.52
C SER A 67 11.70 -14.20 -0.07
N LEU A 68 12.01 -15.13 -0.99
CA LEU A 68 11.01 -16.01 -1.60
C LEU A 68 10.23 -16.80 -0.52
N THR A 69 10.93 -17.24 0.52
CA THR A 69 10.35 -17.94 1.66
C THR A 69 9.39 -17.04 2.44
N GLY A 70 9.78 -15.78 2.71
CA GLY A 70 8.94 -14.80 3.39
C GLY A 70 7.65 -14.52 2.62
N VAL A 71 7.76 -14.21 1.33
CA VAL A 71 6.61 -13.95 0.45
C VAL A 71 5.69 -15.17 0.35
N ARG A 72 6.25 -16.37 0.14
CA ARG A 72 5.48 -17.62 0.09
C ARG A 72 4.72 -17.87 1.40
N THR A 73 5.39 -17.69 2.53
CA THR A 73 4.79 -17.90 3.86
C THR A 73 3.67 -16.88 4.10
N TRP A 74 3.90 -15.62 3.76
CA TRP A 74 2.88 -14.58 3.88
C TRP A 74 1.67 -14.86 2.99
N LEU A 75 1.88 -15.28 1.74
CA LEU A 75 0.79 -15.65 0.82
C LEU A 75 -0.01 -16.87 1.32
N LEU A 76 0.66 -17.86 1.90
CA LEU A 76 -0.01 -19.02 2.51
C LEU A 76 -0.86 -18.59 3.71
N VAL A 77 -0.31 -17.79 4.61
CA VAL A 77 -1.05 -17.25 5.77
C VAL A 77 -2.23 -16.40 5.29
N TYR A 78 -2.03 -15.52 4.31
CA TYR A 78 -3.07 -14.71 3.68
C TYR A 78 -4.21 -15.58 3.13
N ALA A 79 -3.88 -16.63 2.38
CA ALA A 79 -4.87 -17.54 1.80
C ALA A 79 -5.64 -18.30 2.89
N VAL A 80 -4.94 -18.85 3.89
CA VAL A 80 -5.55 -19.61 4.99
C VAL A 80 -6.47 -18.72 5.83
N VAL A 81 -6.03 -17.52 6.20
CA VAL A 81 -6.83 -16.59 7.02
C VAL A 81 -8.07 -16.12 6.27
N LEU A 82 -7.94 -15.81 4.97
CA LEU A 82 -9.08 -15.37 4.18
C LEU A 82 -10.06 -16.50 3.84
N LEU A 83 -9.58 -17.68 3.46
CA LEU A 83 -10.44 -18.84 3.17
C LEU A 83 -11.08 -19.38 4.45
N GLY A 84 -10.31 -19.55 5.52
CA GLY A 84 -10.81 -20.00 6.82
C GLY A 84 -11.84 -19.02 7.39
N GLY A 85 -11.55 -17.72 7.35
CA GLY A 85 -12.52 -16.71 7.78
C GLY A 85 -13.73 -16.61 6.83
N ALA A 86 -13.57 -16.81 5.53
CA ALA A 86 -14.71 -16.89 4.61
C ALA A 86 -15.59 -18.11 4.88
N TRP A 87 -15.00 -19.25 5.24
CA TRP A 87 -15.74 -20.45 5.62
C TRP A 87 -16.52 -20.28 6.94
N LEU A 88 -15.93 -19.58 7.92
CA LEU A 88 -16.59 -19.31 9.20
C LEU A 88 -17.65 -18.20 9.09
N CYS A 89 -17.31 -17.09 8.47
CA CYS A 89 -18.06 -15.83 8.52
C CYS A 89 -18.73 -15.46 7.18
N GLY A 90 -18.55 -16.28 6.15
CA GLY A 90 -19.09 -16.08 4.80
C GLY A 90 -18.35 -15.00 3.98
N GLN A 91 -18.99 -14.61 2.87
CA GLN A 91 -18.51 -13.58 1.92
C GLN A 91 -18.19 -12.21 2.54
N ARG A 92 -18.73 -11.92 3.73
CA ARG A 92 -18.48 -10.65 4.44
C ARG A 92 -17.05 -10.55 4.95
N TRP A 93 -16.39 -11.68 5.23
CA TRP A 93 -15.04 -11.70 5.75
C TRP A 93 -14.00 -11.21 4.73
N PRO A 94 -13.87 -11.79 3.52
CA PRO A 94 -12.94 -11.26 2.52
C PRO A 94 -13.18 -9.79 2.18
N ALA A 95 -14.44 -9.35 2.19
CA ALA A 95 -14.78 -7.95 1.92
C ALA A 95 -14.23 -6.95 2.97
N ARG A 96 -13.81 -7.42 4.15
CA ARG A 96 -13.34 -6.60 5.27
C ARG A 96 -11.92 -6.94 5.73
N ALA A 97 -11.51 -8.18 5.57
CA ALA A 97 -10.23 -8.71 6.02
C ALA A 97 -9.16 -8.74 4.93
N ASP A 98 -9.53 -8.63 3.65
CA ASP A 98 -8.57 -8.58 2.55
C ASP A 98 -7.87 -7.20 2.50
N PRO A 99 -6.58 -7.07 2.87
CA PRO A 99 -5.83 -5.81 2.83
C PRO A 99 -5.91 -5.15 1.46
N PHE A 100 -5.69 -5.91 0.39
CA PHE A 100 -5.69 -5.40 -0.97
C PHE A 100 -7.09 -5.00 -1.44
N GLY A 101 -8.11 -5.74 -1.00
CA GLY A 101 -9.52 -5.42 -1.27
C GLY A 101 -9.96 -4.12 -0.59
N VAL A 102 -9.60 -3.93 0.68
CA VAL A 102 -9.90 -2.70 1.43
C VAL A 102 -9.12 -1.52 0.86
N TYR A 103 -7.85 -1.71 0.50
CA TYR A 103 -7.04 -0.68 -0.13
C TYR A 103 -7.60 -0.27 -1.50
N SER A 104 -7.87 -1.23 -2.38
CA SER A 104 -8.50 -0.98 -3.69
C SER A 104 -9.84 -0.27 -3.57
N MET A 105 -10.63 -0.59 -2.54
CA MET A 105 -11.89 0.10 -2.25
C MET A 105 -11.67 1.55 -1.81
N ALA A 106 -10.70 1.83 -0.93
CA ALA A 106 -10.38 3.19 -0.52
C ALA A 106 -9.91 4.03 -1.72
N VAL A 107 -8.97 3.51 -2.50
CA VAL A 107 -8.42 4.14 -3.72
C VAL A 107 -9.52 4.41 -4.75
N SER A 108 -10.45 3.47 -4.94
CA SER A 108 -11.56 3.64 -5.89
C SER A 108 -12.49 4.81 -5.59
N ARG A 109 -12.46 5.38 -4.38
CA ARG A 109 -13.26 6.57 -4.05
C ARG A 109 -12.75 7.85 -4.70
N LEU A 110 -11.53 7.85 -5.23
CA LEU A 110 -10.99 8.91 -6.07
C LEU A 110 -11.28 8.69 -7.56
N SER A 111 -12.09 7.70 -7.92
CA SER A 111 -12.44 7.46 -9.32
C SER A 111 -13.32 8.58 -9.88
N PRO A 112 -12.95 9.21 -11.02
CA PRO A 112 -13.79 10.19 -11.69
C PRO A 112 -15.01 9.55 -12.35
N PHE A 113 -15.01 8.22 -12.53
CA PHE A 113 -16.13 7.44 -13.03
C PHE A 113 -16.89 6.80 -11.87
N TRP A 114 -18.19 7.03 -11.78
CA TRP A 114 -19.05 6.33 -10.84
C TRP A 114 -20.37 5.92 -11.47
N ARG A 115 -21.05 4.95 -10.86
CA ARG A 115 -22.41 4.57 -11.24
C ARG A 115 -23.41 5.33 -10.40
N ASN A 116 -24.35 6.01 -11.05
CA ASN A 116 -25.50 6.58 -10.38
C ASN A 116 -26.37 5.43 -9.83
N ARG A 117 -26.70 5.47 -8.52
CA ARG A 117 -27.51 4.43 -7.88
C ARG A 117 -28.97 4.43 -8.33
N SER A 118 -29.50 5.56 -8.80
CA SER A 118 -30.88 5.65 -9.27
C SER A 118 -31.04 5.25 -10.74
N SER A 119 -30.12 5.64 -11.62
CA SER A 119 -30.21 5.38 -13.06
C SER A 119 -29.33 4.23 -13.56
N GLY A 120 -28.40 3.70 -12.74
CA GLY A 120 -27.45 2.66 -13.12
C GLY A 120 -26.37 3.08 -14.12
N GLN A 121 -26.47 4.29 -14.68
CA GLN A 121 -25.54 4.82 -15.69
C GLN A 121 -24.20 5.23 -15.07
N VAL A 122 -23.14 5.10 -15.87
CA VAL A 122 -21.80 5.61 -15.50
C VAL A 122 -21.79 7.11 -15.79
N VAL A 123 -21.60 7.89 -14.73
CA VAL A 123 -21.51 9.36 -14.77
C VAL A 123 -20.07 9.76 -14.46
N VAL A 124 -19.61 10.80 -15.14
CA VAL A 124 -18.30 11.42 -14.94
C VAL A 124 -18.45 12.70 -14.13
N GLY A 125 -17.49 12.95 -13.24
CA GLY A 125 -17.35 14.25 -12.61
C GLY A 125 -16.35 14.22 -11.45
N ASN A 126 -16.53 15.11 -10.47
CA ASN A 126 -15.45 15.39 -9.53
C ASN A 126 -15.14 14.18 -8.60
N PRO A 127 -13.91 13.64 -8.63
CA PRO A 127 -13.51 12.48 -7.83
C PRO A 127 -13.60 12.73 -6.31
N PHE A 128 -13.52 13.98 -5.86
CA PHE A 128 -13.61 14.33 -4.44
C PHE A 128 -15.03 14.19 -3.87
N ASN A 129 -16.06 14.27 -4.72
CA ASN A 129 -17.47 14.21 -4.28
C ASN A 129 -17.83 12.83 -3.71
N HIS A 130 -17.07 11.78 -4.04
CA HIS A 130 -17.36 10.41 -3.63
C HIS A 130 -16.58 9.95 -2.39
N LEU A 131 -15.60 10.72 -1.92
CA LEU A 131 -14.81 10.40 -0.73
C LEU A 131 -15.65 10.15 0.53
N PRO A 132 -16.71 10.93 0.82
CA PRO A 132 -17.55 10.70 2.00
C PRO A 132 -18.34 9.37 1.97
N SER A 133 -18.41 8.70 0.82
CA SER A 133 -19.10 7.40 0.69
C SER A 133 -18.28 6.20 1.20
N LEU A 134 -17.07 6.45 1.72
CA LEU A 134 -16.24 5.45 2.38
C LEU A 134 -17.00 4.85 3.58
N PRO A 135 -17.21 3.52 3.64
CA PRO A 135 -17.87 2.92 4.78
C PRO A 135 -17.00 3.05 6.03
N VAL A 136 -17.44 3.88 6.98
CA VAL A 136 -16.76 4.10 8.26
C VAL A 136 -16.91 2.85 9.11
N ARG A 137 -15.80 2.13 9.32
CA ARG A 137 -15.75 0.93 10.16
C ARG A 137 -14.50 0.96 11.04
N PRO A 138 -14.51 0.26 12.20
CA PRO A 138 -13.32 0.14 13.04
C PRO A 138 -12.11 -0.33 12.23
N GLY A 139 -10.95 0.30 12.39
CA GLY A 139 -9.72 -0.06 11.66
C GLY A 139 -9.47 0.71 10.36
N VAL A 140 -10.40 1.57 9.87
CA VAL A 140 -10.14 2.38 8.67
C VAL A 140 -8.96 3.33 8.83
N VAL A 141 -8.86 4.01 9.98
CA VAL A 141 -7.73 4.90 10.30
C VAL A 141 -6.42 4.11 10.41
N MET A 142 -6.47 2.92 11.02
CA MET A 142 -5.31 2.04 11.12
C MET A 142 -4.82 1.62 9.73
N MET A 143 -5.72 1.25 8.82
CA MET A 143 -5.36 0.90 7.45
C MET A 143 -4.67 2.07 6.72
N LEU A 144 -5.23 3.27 6.82
CA LEU A 144 -4.66 4.47 6.19
C LEU A 144 -3.34 4.89 6.84
N ALA A 145 -3.21 4.73 8.17
CA ALA A 145 -1.98 4.99 8.89
C ALA A 145 -0.87 4.00 8.55
N VAL A 146 -1.20 2.71 8.37
CA VAL A 146 -0.24 1.71 7.87
C VAL A 146 0.21 2.11 6.48
N LEU A 147 -0.69 2.40 5.54
CA LEU A 147 -0.35 2.79 4.17
C LEU A 147 0.54 4.04 4.10
N LEU A 148 0.15 5.12 4.77
CA LEU A 148 0.89 6.38 4.73
C LEU A 148 2.18 6.29 5.55
N GLY A 149 2.11 5.78 6.78
CA GLY A 149 3.24 5.70 7.70
C GLY A 149 4.32 4.76 7.19
N SER A 150 3.96 3.62 6.58
CA SER A 150 4.95 2.71 6.03
C SER A 150 5.65 3.27 4.80
N THR A 151 4.92 3.95 3.92
CA THR A 151 5.51 4.60 2.74
C THR A 151 6.44 5.73 3.18
N ALA A 152 6.04 6.54 4.18
CA ALA A 152 6.87 7.60 4.72
C ALA A 152 8.13 7.05 5.41
N PHE A 153 8.00 5.93 6.13
CA PHE A 153 9.14 5.25 6.72
C PHE A 153 10.09 4.69 5.65
N ASP A 154 9.55 4.08 4.59
CA ASP A 154 10.36 3.57 3.48
C ASP A 154 11.22 4.69 2.87
N SER A 155 10.61 5.83 2.52
CA SER A 155 11.33 7.01 2.04
C SER A 155 12.40 7.47 3.04
N TYR A 156 12.05 7.58 4.32
CA TYR A 156 12.97 8.05 5.35
C TYR A 156 14.14 7.08 5.60
N SER A 157 13.88 5.76 5.53
CA SER A 157 14.86 4.72 5.79
C SER A 157 15.97 4.66 4.75
N SER A 158 15.72 5.17 3.54
CA SER A 158 16.74 5.30 2.48
C SER A 158 17.69 6.49 2.69
N SER A 159 17.32 7.45 3.55
CA SER A 159 18.09 8.68 3.76
C SER A 159 19.47 8.40 4.39
N PRO A 160 20.51 9.20 4.06
CA PRO A 160 21.81 9.09 4.71
C PRO A 160 21.73 9.27 6.23
N THR A 161 20.82 10.13 6.70
CA THR A 161 20.61 10.38 8.13
C THR A 161 20.17 9.12 8.86
N TRP A 162 19.17 8.40 8.34
CA TRP A 162 18.72 7.15 8.95
C TRP A 162 19.79 6.06 8.86
N ARG A 163 20.43 5.89 7.71
CA ARG A 163 21.48 4.86 7.54
C ARG A 163 22.63 5.06 8.52
N ASN A 164 23.19 6.27 8.60
CA ASN A 164 24.26 6.58 9.54
C ASN A 164 23.83 6.40 11.01
N PHE A 165 22.57 6.72 11.34
CA PHE A 165 22.04 6.49 12.68
C PHE A 165 21.88 4.99 13.00
N SER A 166 21.33 4.23 12.05
CA SER A 166 21.13 2.79 12.14
C SER A 166 22.46 2.05 12.30
N ASP A 167 23.47 2.42 11.51
CA ASP A 167 24.78 1.77 11.53
C ASP A 167 25.48 2.00 12.88
N ARG A 168 25.41 3.22 13.43
CA ARG A 168 25.95 3.53 14.77
C ARG A 168 25.26 2.74 15.88
N LEU A 169 23.93 2.65 15.83
CA LEU A 169 23.16 1.91 16.84
C LEU A 169 23.43 0.41 16.75
N THR A 170 23.38 -0.14 15.55
CA THR A 170 23.60 -1.58 15.31
C THR A 170 25.01 -1.98 15.74
N GLY A 171 26.03 -1.19 15.42
CA GLY A 171 27.42 -1.44 15.82
C GLY A 171 27.73 -1.25 17.31
N SER A 172 26.85 -0.59 18.08
CA SER A 172 27.03 -0.44 19.53
C SER A 172 26.41 -1.59 20.34
N VAL A 173 25.54 -2.39 19.74
CA VAL A 173 24.92 -3.56 20.37
C VAL A 173 25.85 -4.77 20.23
N HIS A 174 26.56 -5.09 21.30
CA HIS A 174 27.45 -6.25 21.34
C HIS A 174 26.66 -7.53 21.66
N GLY A 175 26.93 -8.62 20.95
CA GLY A 175 26.35 -9.95 21.21
C GLY A 175 25.04 -10.28 20.47
N VAL A 176 24.54 -9.38 19.62
CA VAL A 176 23.37 -9.64 18.74
C VAL A 176 23.84 -9.58 17.28
N PRO A 177 23.40 -10.51 16.41
CA PRO A 177 23.65 -10.41 14.96
C PRO A 177 23.17 -9.07 14.40
N GLU A 178 24.00 -8.40 13.60
CA GLU A 178 23.70 -7.08 13.02
C GLU A 178 22.38 -7.07 12.23
N THR A 179 22.05 -8.18 11.57
CA THR A 179 20.80 -8.36 10.83
C THR A 179 19.57 -8.27 11.72
N LEU A 180 19.63 -8.88 12.91
CA LEU A 180 18.53 -8.87 13.89
C LEU A 180 18.41 -7.49 14.55
N ALA A 181 19.53 -6.86 14.89
CA ALA A 181 19.53 -5.52 15.46
C ALA A 181 19.00 -4.48 14.45
N SER A 182 19.40 -4.56 13.17
CA SER A 182 18.88 -3.71 12.10
C SER A 182 17.38 -3.95 11.85
N SER A 183 16.96 -5.21 11.82
CA SER A 183 15.54 -5.59 11.67
C SER A 183 14.68 -5.04 12.82
N ALA A 184 15.15 -5.15 14.06
CA ALA A 184 14.47 -4.59 15.22
C ALA A 184 14.36 -3.07 15.13
N LEU A 185 15.45 -2.38 14.77
CA LEU A 185 15.45 -0.93 14.62
C LEU A 185 14.50 -0.45 13.51
N ARG A 186 14.49 -1.15 12.36
CA ARG A 186 13.54 -0.89 11.27
C ARG A 186 12.09 -1.15 11.69
N THR A 187 11.85 -2.20 12.48
CA THR A 187 10.52 -2.50 13.03
C THR A 187 10.03 -1.38 13.94
N VAL A 188 10.89 -0.88 14.84
CA VAL A 188 10.57 0.26 15.71
C VAL A 188 10.31 1.51 14.87
N GLY A 189 11.17 1.82 13.90
CA GLY A 189 10.98 2.96 13.00
C GLY A 189 9.65 2.92 12.24
N LEU A 190 9.31 1.76 11.67
CA LEU A 190 8.04 1.53 10.98
C LEU A 190 6.84 1.77 11.93
N LEU A 191 6.88 1.19 13.14
CA LEU A 191 5.82 1.38 14.13
C LEU A 191 5.69 2.84 14.54
N VAL A 192 6.80 3.54 14.78
CA VAL A 192 6.81 4.98 15.14
C VAL A 192 6.13 5.81 14.06
N PHE A 193 6.48 5.62 12.79
CA PHE A 193 5.86 6.39 11.69
C PHE A 193 4.35 6.10 11.57
N ILE A 194 3.94 4.83 11.66
CA ILE A 194 2.53 4.45 11.63
C ILE A 194 1.78 5.06 12.83
N SER A 195 2.36 5.01 14.02
CA SER A 195 1.79 5.59 15.24
C SER A 195 1.69 7.10 15.15
N VAL A 196 2.71 7.81 14.63
CA VAL A 196 2.68 9.26 14.43
C VAL A 196 1.52 9.64 13.51
N VAL A 197 1.32 8.96 12.38
CA VAL A 197 0.19 9.22 11.48
C VAL A 197 -1.15 8.94 12.18
N ALA A 198 -1.28 7.78 12.83
CA ALA A 198 -2.52 7.39 13.49
C ALA A 198 -2.91 8.35 14.63
N VAL A 199 -1.95 8.73 15.47
CA VAL A 199 -2.15 9.59 16.64
C VAL A 199 -2.38 11.04 16.20
N SER A 200 -1.51 11.60 15.34
CA SER A 200 -1.65 13.00 14.89
C SER A 200 -2.99 13.23 14.20
N PHE A 201 -3.38 12.34 13.28
CA PHE A 201 -4.67 12.43 12.60
C PHE A 201 -5.84 12.26 13.58
N SER A 202 -5.76 11.27 14.48
CA SER A 202 -6.85 11.03 15.44
C SER A 202 -7.00 12.19 16.44
N LEU A 203 -5.90 12.79 16.88
CA LEU A 203 -5.91 13.97 17.76
C LEU A 203 -6.48 15.18 17.02
N ALA A 204 -6.02 15.45 15.80
CA ALA A 204 -6.53 16.54 14.98
C ALA A 204 -8.04 16.40 14.71
N ALA A 205 -8.51 15.21 14.34
CA ALA A 205 -9.93 14.94 14.14
C ALA A 205 -10.76 15.05 15.44
N ARG A 206 -10.16 14.78 16.60
CA ARG A 206 -10.82 14.92 17.90
C ARG A 206 -10.78 16.34 18.47
N ALA A 207 -9.92 17.20 17.92
CA ALA A 207 -9.80 18.60 18.33
C ALA A 207 -10.91 19.49 17.73
N THR A 208 -11.76 18.95 16.85
CA THR A 208 -12.94 19.66 16.33
C THR A 208 -13.83 20.13 17.47
N GLY A 209 -14.06 21.44 17.54
CA GLY A 209 -14.86 22.09 18.59
C GLY A 209 -16.35 21.76 18.48
N ASP A 210 -17.06 22.01 19.59
CA ASP A 210 -18.53 21.94 19.66
C ASP A 210 -19.16 20.56 19.36
N VAL A 211 -18.53 19.50 19.89
CA VAL A 211 -19.00 18.12 19.71
C VAL A 211 -18.94 17.33 21.02
N ASP A 212 -20.02 16.61 21.34
CA ASP A 212 -20.13 15.71 22.48
C ASP A 212 -19.05 14.62 22.48
N ARG A 213 -18.66 14.14 23.68
CA ARG A 213 -17.67 13.07 23.87
C ARG A 213 -17.85 11.85 22.95
N PRO A 214 -19.03 11.18 22.85
CA PRO A 214 -19.19 10.00 22.00
C PRO A 214 -18.97 10.32 20.51
N ARG A 215 -19.46 11.48 20.05
CA ARG A 215 -19.33 11.90 18.66
C ARG A 215 -17.88 12.28 18.35
N ARG A 216 -17.18 12.94 19.27
CA ARG A 216 -15.73 13.21 19.19
C ARG A 216 -14.91 11.93 19.00
N HIS A 217 -15.23 10.85 19.71
CA HIS A 217 -14.53 9.56 19.54
C HIS A 217 -14.74 8.93 18.15
N ALA A 218 -15.86 9.21 17.48
CA ALA A 218 -16.17 8.70 16.15
C ALA A 218 -15.56 9.54 15.00
N LEU A 219 -15.21 10.81 15.25
CA LEU A 219 -14.69 11.74 14.24
C LEU A 219 -13.50 11.22 13.43
N PRO A 220 -12.47 10.56 14.02
CA PRO A 220 -11.36 10.05 13.21
C PRO A 220 -11.81 9.08 12.12
N GLY A 221 -12.81 8.22 12.41
CA GLY A 221 -13.37 7.32 11.42
C GLY A 221 -14.16 8.05 10.34
N GLN A 222 -14.93 9.07 10.72
CA GLN A 222 -15.77 9.86 9.82
C GLN A 222 -14.92 10.73 8.86
N MET A 223 -13.81 11.27 9.37
CA MET A 223 -12.88 12.09 8.59
C MET A 223 -11.86 11.27 7.80
N ALA A 224 -11.79 9.94 7.98
CA ALA A 224 -10.79 9.08 7.34
C ALA A 224 -10.72 9.24 5.81
N HIS A 225 -11.82 9.65 5.17
CA HIS A 225 -11.85 9.93 3.74
C HIS A 225 -10.88 11.04 3.30
N SER A 226 -10.51 11.98 4.18
CA SER A 226 -9.61 13.10 3.85
C SER A 226 -8.15 12.67 3.76
N LEU A 227 -7.78 11.53 4.35
CA LEU A 227 -6.46 10.93 4.22
C LEU A 227 -6.27 10.21 2.89
N ILE A 228 -7.34 9.78 2.21
CA ILE A 228 -7.24 8.99 0.99
C ILE A 228 -6.46 9.73 -0.12
N PRO A 229 -6.75 11.00 -0.46
CA PRO A 229 -5.97 11.74 -1.45
C PRO A 229 -4.48 11.84 -1.07
N ILE A 230 -4.18 12.05 0.21
CA ILE A 230 -2.80 12.19 0.72
C ILE A 230 -2.05 10.86 0.53
N VAL A 231 -2.65 9.75 0.99
CA VAL A 231 -2.12 8.39 0.83
C VAL A 231 -1.86 8.06 -0.64
N VAL A 232 -2.85 8.32 -1.50
CA VAL A 232 -2.76 8.01 -2.93
C VAL A 232 -1.70 8.87 -3.62
N GLY A 233 -1.68 10.17 -3.37
CA GLY A 233 -0.68 11.08 -3.94
C GLY A 233 0.73 10.70 -3.51
N TYR A 234 0.93 10.36 -2.24
CA TYR A 234 2.24 9.99 -1.72
C TYR A 234 2.73 8.65 -2.27
N ILE A 235 1.88 7.61 -2.26
CA ILE A 235 2.21 6.31 -2.87
C ILE A 235 2.49 6.48 -4.37
N PHE A 236 1.70 7.29 -5.08
CA PHE A 236 1.92 7.52 -6.49
C PHE A 236 3.27 8.20 -6.72
N ALA A 237 3.59 9.28 -6.01
CA ALA A 237 4.87 9.97 -6.14
C ALA A 237 6.06 9.06 -5.80
N HIS A 238 5.94 8.26 -4.74
CA HIS A 238 7.01 7.40 -4.25
C HIS A 238 7.27 6.19 -5.15
N TYR A 239 6.22 5.58 -5.70
CA TYR A 239 6.33 4.40 -6.57
C TYR A 239 6.20 4.73 -8.06
N LEU A 240 6.22 6.01 -8.46
CA LEU A 240 6.07 6.40 -9.88
C LEU A 240 7.18 5.82 -10.74
N THR A 241 8.42 5.94 -10.29
CA THR A 241 9.60 5.41 -11.00
C THR A 241 9.48 3.90 -11.17
N TYR A 242 9.14 3.18 -10.10
CA TYR A 242 8.92 1.74 -10.16
C TYR A 242 7.75 1.38 -11.08
N LEU A 243 6.65 2.13 -11.05
CA LEU A 243 5.49 1.91 -11.92
C LEU A 243 5.85 2.09 -13.39
N VAL A 244 6.65 3.10 -13.74
CA VAL A 244 7.10 3.33 -15.11
C VAL A 244 8.05 2.22 -15.55
N GLU A 245 9.08 1.94 -14.77
CA GLU A 245 10.14 0.98 -15.15
C GLU A 245 9.64 -0.47 -15.15
N ARG A 246 9.01 -0.91 -14.06
CA ARG A 246 8.48 -2.29 -13.95
C ARG A 246 7.14 -2.47 -14.65
N GLY A 247 6.37 -1.40 -14.82
CA GLY A 247 5.16 -1.44 -15.66
C GLY A 247 5.50 -1.70 -17.12
N GLN A 248 6.53 -1.01 -17.65
CA GLN A 248 7.07 -1.30 -18.98
C GLN A 248 7.52 -2.76 -19.08
N GLN A 249 8.30 -3.25 -18.11
CA GLN A 249 8.76 -4.63 -18.11
C GLN A 249 7.64 -5.66 -18.00
N THR A 250 6.57 -5.34 -17.27
CA THR A 250 5.37 -6.18 -17.15
C THR A 250 4.62 -6.27 -18.48
N VAL A 251 4.44 -5.13 -19.18
CA VAL A 251 3.81 -5.11 -20.51
C VAL A 251 4.64 -5.90 -21.53
N ILE A 252 5.96 -5.77 -21.49
CA ILE A 252 6.87 -6.54 -22.35
C ILE A 252 6.78 -8.05 -22.01
N SER A 253 6.75 -8.42 -20.73
CA SER A 253 6.63 -9.83 -20.31
C SER A 253 5.25 -10.43 -20.62
N LEU A 254 4.19 -9.61 -20.64
CA LEU A 254 2.86 -10.01 -21.09
C LEU A 254 2.78 -10.22 -22.61
N ALA A 255 3.66 -9.59 -23.38
CA ALA A 255 3.76 -9.81 -24.81
C ALA A 255 4.37 -11.19 -25.14
N ASP A 256 5.21 -11.73 -24.26
CA ASP A 256 5.77 -13.09 -24.32
C ASP A 256 5.68 -13.84 -22.97
N PRO A 257 4.47 -14.22 -22.52
CA PRO A 257 4.23 -14.72 -21.16
C PRO A 257 4.83 -16.10 -20.88
N PHE A 258 5.25 -16.82 -21.93
CA PHE A 258 5.86 -18.15 -21.82
C PHE A 258 7.35 -18.15 -22.21
N ALA A 259 7.95 -16.98 -22.46
CA ALA A 259 9.31 -16.84 -22.98
C ALA A 259 9.56 -17.70 -24.23
N ARG A 260 8.56 -17.80 -25.10
CA ARG A 260 8.58 -18.61 -26.34
C ARG A 260 8.89 -17.77 -27.59
N GLY A 261 9.28 -16.51 -27.41
CA GLY A 261 9.56 -15.56 -28.50
C GLY A 261 8.31 -15.02 -29.16
N TRP A 262 7.15 -15.05 -28.48
CA TRP A 262 5.90 -14.55 -29.06
C TRP A 262 5.95 -13.03 -29.18
N ASN A 263 5.75 -12.51 -30.40
CA ASN A 263 5.72 -11.07 -30.67
C ASN A 263 4.32 -10.63 -31.11
N LEU A 264 3.30 -10.99 -30.32
CA LEU A 264 1.88 -10.79 -30.65
C LEU A 264 1.48 -9.30 -30.77
N LEU A 265 2.28 -8.39 -30.21
CA LEU A 265 2.03 -6.94 -30.21
C LEU A 265 3.16 -6.11 -30.85
N GLY A 266 4.19 -6.74 -31.42
CA GLY A 266 5.32 -6.00 -32.01
C GLY A 266 6.25 -5.32 -30.99
N LEU A 267 6.22 -5.73 -29.72
CA LEU A 267 6.91 -5.05 -28.61
C LEU A 267 8.30 -5.63 -28.28
N ALA A 268 8.74 -6.68 -28.98
CA ALA A 268 9.97 -7.42 -28.67
C ALA A 268 11.27 -6.59 -28.77
N HIS A 269 11.22 -5.40 -29.36
CA HIS A 269 12.35 -4.47 -29.57
C HIS A 269 12.30 -3.22 -28.66
N LEU A 270 11.31 -3.11 -27.78
CA LEU A 270 11.21 -2.00 -26.83
C LEU A 270 12.04 -2.29 -25.59
N HIS A 271 13.11 -1.52 -25.40
CA HIS A 271 13.85 -1.50 -24.14
C HIS A 271 13.12 -0.64 -23.11
N VAL A 272 13.26 -0.99 -21.83
CA VAL A 272 12.79 -0.16 -20.70
C VAL A 272 13.39 1.23 -20.84
N ALA A 273 12.54 2.25 -20.95
CA ALA A 273 12.98 3.62 -21.15
C ALA A 273 13.30 4.23 -19.77
N TYR A 274 14.59 4.24 -19.40
CA TYR A 274 15.10 4.81 -18.14
C TYR A 274 15.10 6.34 -18.09
N VAL A 275 14.16 7.01 -18.76
CA VAL A 275 14.13 8.48 -18.93
C VAL A 275 14.15 9.23 -17.59
N LEU A 276 13.53 8.67 -16.55
CA LEU A 276 13.53 9.24 -15.20
C LEU A 276 14.83 8.97 -14.41
N SER A 277 15.55 7.89 -14.73
CA SER A 277 16.82 7.55 -14.07
C SER A 277 18.03 8.20 -14.75
N THR A 278 17.92 8.63 -16.01
CA THR A 278 19.02 9.26 -16.78
C THR A 278 19.04 10.78 -16.74
N HIS A 279 18.05 11.44 -16.12
CA HIS A 279 17.99 12.90 -15.95
C HIS A 279 17.88 13.31 -14.47
N PRO A 280 18.98 13.27 -13.70
CA PRO A 280 19.01 13.97 -12.41
C PRO A 280 18.77 15.47 -12.65
N PRO A 281 17.99 16.17 -11.79
CA PRO A 281 17.77 17.59 -11.95
C PRO A 281 19.11 18.31 -11.95
N VAL A 282 19.31 19.14 -12.99
CA VAL A 282 20.52 19.92 -13.25
C VAL A 282 21.03 20.54 -11.95
N GLN A 283 22.08 19.97 -11.39
CA GLN A 283 22.88 20.62 -10.36
C GLN A 283 23.42 21.91 -10.99
N PRO A 284 23.20 23.09 -10.39
CA PRO A 284 23.78 24.32 -10.91
C PRO A 284 25.30 24.15 -10.86
N ARG A 285 25.94 24.14 -12.04
CA ARG A 285 27.40 24.18 -12.17
C ARG A 285 27.88 25.42 -11.41
N SER A 286 28.44 25.22 -10.21
CA SER A 286 29.20 26.26 -9.53
C SER A 286 30.41 26.60 -10.40
N ARG A 287 30.36 27.74 -11.09
CA ARG A 287 31.54 28.38 -11.69
C ARG A 287 32.48 28.76 -10.54
N SER A 288 33.43 27.89 -10.22
CA SER A 288 34.61 28.27 -9.44
C SER A 288 35.83 27.56 -10.04
N ARG A 289 36.56 28.30 -10.88
CA ARG A 289 37.99 28.13 -11.19
C ARG A 289 38.35 29.06 -12.35
N ALA A 290 38.63 30.31 -12.02
CA ALA A 290 39.45 31.19 -12.83
C ALA A 290 40.09 32.21 -11.89
N TRP A 291 40.94 31.76 -10.98
CA TRP A 291 41.94 32.59 -10.31
C TRP A 291 42.97 31.68 -9.64
N SER A 292 44.04 31.36 -10.37
CA SER A 292 45.42 31.17 -9.87
C SER A 292 46.25 30.45 -10.93
N ARG A 293 47.00 31.21 -11.73
CA ARG A 293 48.39 30.90 -12.10
C ARG A 293 48.95 32.15 -12.76
N GLY A 294 49.68 32.92 -11.96
CA GLY A 294 50.51 33.99 -12.44
C GLY A 294 51.71 33.46 -13.23
N THR A 295 52.21 34.36 -14.08
CA THR A 295 53.63 34.66 -14.25
C THR A 295 54.55 33.52 -14.72
N LEU A 296 55.00 33.61 -15.99
CA LEU A 296 56.43 33.71 -16.38
C LEU A 296 56.61 33.26 -17.85
N LEU A 297 56.98 34.20 -18.73
CA LEU A 297 58.13 34.18 -19.65
C LEU A 297 57.85 34.90 -21.00
N ARG A 298 58.62 35.99 -21.17
CA ARG A 298 58.94 36.77 -22.38
C ARG A 298 57.86 37.68 -22.97
#